data_AF-A0A1G7N5M0-F1
#
_entry.id   AF-A0A1G7N5M0-F1
#
_cell.length_a   1.000
_cell.length_b   1.000
_cell.length_c   1.000
_cell.angle_alpha   90.00
_cell.angle_beta   90.00
_cell.angle_gamma   90.00
#
_symmetry.space_group_name_H-M   'P 1'
#
loop_
_entity.id
_entity.type
_entity.pdbx_description
1 polymer ?
#
loop_
_entity_poly.entity_id
_entity_poly.type
_entity_poly.pdbx_seq_one_letter_code
_entity_poly.pdbx_strand_id
1 'polypeptide(L)'
;MPGGDWLFYVMPFCLVRDLWHTAEFQEPPAWAVALGEFGFTVLGASLLLSPLTGADSTALSAAERKQIRYWQPETLGATLFNSWD
;
A
#
# COMPACT_ATOMS: atom_id res chain seq x y z
N MET A 1 6.74 -27.93 -1.28
CA MET A 1 5.68 -27.67 -2.28
C MET A 1 5.81 -26.20 -2.69
N PRO A 2 6.10 -25.90 -3.96
CA PRO A 2 6.30 -24.53 -4.43
C PRO A 2 4.96 -23.92 -4.84
N GLY A 3 4.80 -22.60 -4.70
CA GLY A 3 3.70 -21.89 -5.34
C GLY A 3 3.13 -20.75 -4.50
N GLY A 4 3.50 -19.53 -4.85
CA GLY A 4 2.87 -18.32 -4.35
C GLY A 4 3.80 -17.12 -4.42
N ASP A 5 4.24 -16.76 -5.62
CA ASP A 5 4.91 -15.48 -5.89
C ASP A 5 4.00 -14.33 -5.44
N TRP A 6 4.36 -13.69 -4.33
CA TRP A 6 3.77 -12.43 -3.88
C TRP A 6 4.48 -11.21 -4.49
N LEU A 7 4.81 -11.27 -5.78
CA LEU A 7 5.40 -10.14 -6.50
C LEU A 7 4.34 -9.43 -7.33
N PHE A 8 3.27 -8.97 -6.67
CA PHE A 8 2.51 -7.83 -7.19
C PHE A 8 3.33 -6.59 -6.89
N TYR A 9 4.14 -6.16 -7.87
CA TYR A 9 4.88 -4.91 -7.85
C TYR A 9 3.89 -3.74 -7.78
N VAL A 10 3.57 -3.29 -6.56
CA VAL A 10 2.83 -2.05 -6.34
C VAL A 10 3.86 -0.94 -6.27
N MET A 11 3.83 -0.01 -7.24
CA MET A 11 4.69 1.18 -7.23
C MET A 11 3.92 2.35 -6.63
N PRO A 12 4.04 2.64 -5.31
CA PRO A 12 3.49 3.85 -4.74
C PRO A 12 4.22 5.06 -5.31
N PHE A 13 3.48 6.09 -5.69
CA PHE A 13 4.08 7.38 -6.00
C PHE A 13 4.33 8.13 -4.68
N CYS A 14 5.46 7.84 -4.02
CA CYS A 14 5.98 8.65 -2.93
C CYS A 14 6.87 9.75 -3.50
N LEU A 15 6.34 10.97 -3.63
CA LEU A 15 7.16 12.14 -3.95
C LEU A 15 7.97 12.52 -2.71
N VAL A 16 9.21 12.02 -2.59
CA VAL A 16 10.15 12.50 -1.56
C VAL A 16 10.70 13.85 -2.01
N ARG A 17 10.10 14.94 -1.55
CA ARG A 17 10.66 16.30 -1.64
C ARG A 17 11.15 16.74 -0.28
N ASP A 18 12.46 16.58 -0.10
CA ASP A 18 13.30 17.13 0.96
C ASP A 18 12.91 16.79 2.42
N LEU A 19 13.97 16.74 3.21
CA LEU A 19 14.04 16.22 4.58
C LEU A 19 12.95 16.87 5.48
N TRP A 20 12.48 16.16 6.52
CA TRP A 20 11.57 16.61 7.62
C TRP A 20 10.04 16.75 7.41
N HIS A 21 9.46 16.38 6.27
CA HIS A 21 8.00 16.52 6.05
C HIS A 21 7.24 15.20 6.02
N THR A 22 6.05 15.20 6.64
CA THR A 22 5.05 14.12 6.60
C THR A 22 4.93 13.52 5.20
N ALA A 23 5.36 12.28 5.01
CA ALA A 23 5.14 11.55 3.78
C ALA A 23 3.63 11.33 3.61
N GLU A 24 3.00 12.13 2.77
CA GLU A 24 1.58 12.01 2.45
C GLU A 24 1.41 11.39 1.07
N PHE A 25 0.51 10.42 0.95
CA PHE A 25 0.16 9.83 -0.34
C PHE A 25 -0.49 10.88 -1.23
N GLN A 26 -0.04 10.97 -2.49
CA GLN A 26 -0.57 11.90 -3.48
C GLN A 26 -1.25 11.14 -4.62
N GLU A 27 -2.22 11.79 -5.27
CA GLU A 27 -2.86 11.20 -6.45
C GLU A 27 -1.83 10.95 -7.54
N PRO A 28 -1.95 9.83 -8.27
CA PRO A 28 -0.94 9.41 -9.21
C PRO A 28 -0.96 10.38 -10.41
N PRO A 29 0.22 10.75 -10.93
CA PRO A 29 0.29 11.62 -12.10
C PRO A 29 -0.34 10.93 -13.32
N ALA A 30 -0.83 11.72 -14.29
CA ALA A 30 -1.58 11.20 -15.44
C ALA A 30 -0.85 10.10 -16.24
N TRP A 31 0.49 10.16 -16.30
CA TRP A 31 1.29 9.13 -16.98
C TRP A 31 1.26 7.77 -16.27
N ALA A 32 0.97 7.72 -14.97
CA ALA A 32 0.97 6.48 -14.20
C ALA A 32 -0.08 5.49 -14.70
N VAL A 33 -1.16 5.97 -15.34
CA VAL A 33 -2.18 5.12 -15.97
C VAL A 33 -1.57 4.17 -17.00
N ALA A 34 -0.48 4.57 -17.68
CA ALA A 34 0.22 3.72 -18.64
C ALA A 34 0.85 2.47 -17.98
N LEU A 35 1.10 2.47 -16.66
CA LEU A 35 1.57 1.29 -15.94
C LEU A 35 0.53 0.15 -15.97
N GLY A 36 -0.75 0.48 -16.12
CA GLY A 36 -1.82 -0.49 -16.30
C GLY A 36 -1.63 -1.35 -17.55
N GLU A 37 -1.01 -0.81 -18.61
CA GLU A 37 -0.70 -1.55 -19.84
C GLU A 37 0.33 -2.66 -19.63
N PHE A 38 1.11 -2.56 -18.55
CA PHE A 38 2.10 -3.57 -18.13
C PHE A 38 1.57 -4.49 -17.02
N GLY A 39 0.27 -4.42 -16.71
CA GLY A 39 -0.36 -5.26 -15.68
C GLY A 39 -0.20 -4.75 -14.25
N PHE A 40 0.28 -3.52 -14.05
CA PHE A 40 0.33 -2.92 -12.71
C PHE A 40 -1.00 -2.29 -12.33
N THR A 41 -1.34 -2.37 -11.05
CA THR A 41 -2.48 -1.61 -10.49
C THR A 41 -1.94 -0.35 -9.83
N VAL A 42 -2.37 0.81 -10.31
CA VAL A 42 -2.02 2.11 -9.72
C VAL A 42 -2.93 2.38 -8.55
N LEU A 43 -2.37 2.53 -7.35
CA LEU A 43 -3.12 2.91 -6.15
C LEU A 43 -3.07 4.43 -5.97
N GLY A 44 -4.25 5.06 -5.91
CA GLY A 44 -4.36 6.50 -5.67
C GLY A 44 -4.36 6.88 -4.19
N ALA A 45 -4.15 8.16 -3.90
CA ALA A 45 -4.13 8.67 -2.53
C ALA A 45 -5.45 8.44 -1.81
N SER A 46 -6.58 8.65 -2.49
CA SER A 46 -7.92 8.34 -1.97
C SER A 46 -8.04 6.91 -1.42
N LEU A 47 -7.49 5.93 -2.12
CA LEU A 47 -7.46 4.55 -1.64
C LEU A 47 -6.44 4.35 -0.51
N LEU A 48 -5.22 4.88 -0.67
CA LEU A 48 -4.16 4.70 0.32
C LEU A 48 -4.43 5.40 1.65
N LEU A 49 -5.23 6.47 1.66
CA LEU A 49 -5.66 7.19 2.85
C LEU A 49 -6.99 6.63 3.42
N SER A 50 -7.60 5.64 2.77
CA SER A 50 -8.83 5.04 3.26
C SER A 50 -8.60 4.28 4.58
N PRO A 51 -9.57 4.31 5.52
CA PRO A 51 -9.46 3.60 6.79
C PRO A 51 -9.31 2.09 6.60
N LEU A 52 -8.38 1.47 7.33
CA LEU A 52 -8.20 0.02 7.28
C LEU A 52 -9.43 -0.75 7.77
N THR A 53 -10.21 -0.16 8.69
CA THR A 53 -11.42 -0.78 9.27
C THR A 53 -12.51 -1.06 8.24
N GLY A 54 -12.51 -0.36 7.12
CA GLY A 54 -13.45 -0.58 6.01
C GLY A 54 -12.98 -1.61 4.99
N ALA A 55 -11.77 -2.15 5.13
CA ALA A 55 -11.17 -3.05 4.14
C ALA A 55 -11.40 -4.53 4.48
N ASP A 56 -11.61 -5.32 3.43
CA ASP A 56 -11.64 -6.77 3.56
C ASP A 56 -10.24 -7.32 3.83
N SER A 57 -10.04 -7.86 5.03
CA SER A 57 -8.79 -8.46 5.47
C SER A 57 -8.82 -9.99 5.48
N THR A 58 -9.84 -10.60 4.87
CA THR A 58 -10.01 -12.07 4.84
C THR A 58 -8.87 -12.78 4.12
N ALA A 59 -8.24 -12.13 3.13
CA ALA A 59 -7.07 -12.64 2.42
C ALA A 59 -5.78 -12.66 3.25
N LEU A 60 -5.71 -11.90 4.36
CA LEU A 60 -4.51 -11.83 5.20
C LEU A 60 -4.34 -13.11 6.02
N SER A 61 -3.11 -13.59 6.14
CA SER A 61 -2.75 -14.66 7.07
C SER A 61 -2.94 -14.24 8.53
N ALA A 62 -2.92 -15.21 9.44
CA ALA A 62 -2.99 -14.92 10.88
C ALA A 62 -1.80 -14.07 11.38
N ALA A 63 -0.62 -14.21 10.76
CA ALA A 63 0.58 -13.46 11.10
C ALA A 63 0.45 -11.98 10.70
N GLU A 64 0.01 -11.69 9.48
CA GLU A 64 -0.22 -10.33 9.00
C GLU A 64 -1.30 -9.63 9.81
N ARG A 65 -2.40 -10.33 10.13
CA ARG A 65 -3.43 -9.77 11.02
C ARG A 65 -2.90 -9.50 12.43
N LYS A 66 -1.91 -10.26 12.91
CA LYS A 66 -1.26 -10.01 14.21
C LYS A 66 -0.41 -8.75 14.15
N GLN A 67 0.36 -8.54 13.08
CA GLN A 67 1.13 -7.31 12.88
C GLN A 67 0.21 -6.09 12.78
N ILE A 68 -0.88 -6.16 12.02
CA ILE A 68 -1.89 -5.09 11.95
C ILE A 68 -2.46 -4.76 13.34
N ARG A 69 -2.82 -5.76 14.14
CA ARG A 69 -3.32 -5.51 15.50
C ARG A 69 -2.27 -4.92 16.43
N TYR A 70 -1.02 -5.30 16.26
CA TYR A 70 0.08 -4.82 17.08
C TYR A 70 0.42 -3.36 16.79
N TRP A 71 0.54 -3.02 15.51
CA TRP A 71 0.98 -1.70 15.07
C TRP A 71 -0.15 -0.69 14.84
N GLN A 72 -1.39 -1.16 14.70
CA GLN A 72 -2.61 -0.35 14.54
C GLN A 72 -2.51 0.75 13.48
N PRO A 73 -2.13 0.42 12.22
CA PRO A 73 -2.14 1.40 11.15
C PRO A 73 -3.57 1.91 10.89
N GLU A 74 -3.69 3.22 10.75
CA GLU A 74 -5.00 3.87 10.53
C GLU A 74 -5.50 3.68 9.09
N THR A 75 -4.58 3.66 8.11
CA THR A 75 -4.89 3.66 6.68
C THR A 75 -4.35 2.44 5.93
N LEU A 76 -4.89 2.17 4.74
CA LEU A 76 -4.40 1.12 3.86
C LEU A 76 -2.94 1.33 3.44
N GLY A 77 -2.57 2.57 3.11
CA GLY A 77 -1.21 2.91 2.73
C GLY A 77 -0.22 2.72 3.88
N ALA A 78 -0.62 3.07 5.11
CA ALA A 78 0.17 2.77 6.30
C ALA A 78 0.33 1.25 6.51
N THR A 79 -0.67 0.45 6.11
CA THR A 79 -0.60 -1.02 6.17
C THR A 79 0.37 -1.60 5.15
N LEU A 80 0.36 -1.07 3.92
CA LEU A 80 1.11 -1.61 2.79
C LEU A 80 2.57 -1.15 2.73
N PHE A 81 2.87 0.08 3.14
CA PHE A 81 4.16 0.74 2.87
C PHE A 81 4.98 1.09 4.12
N ASN A 82 4.46 0.87 5.33
CA ASN A 82 5.33 0.95 6.50
C ASN A 82 6.18 -0.32 6.60
N SER A 83 7.49 -0.15 6.79
CA SER A 83 8.40 -1.25 7.07
C SER A 83 8.06 -1.85 8.43
N TRP A 84 7.42 -3.02 8.41
CA TRP A 84 7.14 -3.82 9.60
C TRP A 84 8.36 -4.71 9.90
N ASP A 85 8.78 -4.76 11.17
CA ASP A 85 9.84 -5.64 11.71
C ASP A 85 9.41 -7.12 11.76
#